data_AF-A0A258P6E4-F1
#
_entry.id   AF-A0A258P6E4-F1
#
_cell.length_a   1.000
_cell.length_b   1.000
_cell.length_c   1.000
_cell.angle_alpha   90.00
_cell.angle_beta   90.00
_cell.angle_gamma   90.00
#
_symmetry.space_group_name_H-M   'P 1'
#
loop_
_entity.id
_entity.type
_entity.pdbx_description
1 polymer ?
#
loop_
_entity_poly.entity_id
_entity_poly.type
_entity_poly.pdbx_seq_one_letter_code
_entity_poly.pdbx_strand_id
1 'polypeptide(L)'
;MTPDLLEQGAARIEKRRAALEASKSNTESGGRNASTGRVATPGEVDVTHGRILYLEDVSVSFDGFKAINKLSLDIAPGELRCIIGPNGAGKTTMMDIITGKTRPDEGTVFFGSTIDLLRHTEPQIAQLGIGRKFQKPTVFEQLTVFENLELALKTNKGVKSSVFFKLDSAQSDRLAEVLVTIHLADSVGRMAGNLSHGQKQWLEIGMLLMQDPKLLLLDEPVAGMTDEETARTAELFLTLKGKHSLMVVEHDMSFIKTISEIVTVLCDGSVLAQGTLDQVQADERVIEVYLGR
;
A
#
# COMPACT_ATOMS: atom_id res chain seq x y z
N MET A 1 -29.20 -13.77 3.69
CA MET A 1 -28.02 -14.51 4.19
C MET A 1 -28.49 -15.39 5.33
N THR A 2 -28.31 -16.71 5.25
CA THR A 2 -28.71 -17.65 6.31
C THR A 2 -27.62 -17.77 7.38
N PRO A 3 -27.97 -17.86 8.68
CA PRO A 3 -27.03 -18.03 9.80
C PRO A 3 -26.04 -19.20 9.64
N ASP A 4 -26.45 -20.27 8.97
CA ASP A 4 -25.65 -21.48 8.76
C ASP A 4 -24.34 -21.27 7.98
N LEU A 5 -24.26 -20.23 7.13
CA LEU A 5 -23.07 -19.97 6.32
C LEU A 5 -21.94 -19.34 7.14
N LEU A 6 -22.27 -18.59 8.19
CA LEU A 6 -21.30 -17.93 9.07
C LEU A 6 -20.61 -18.94 10.01
N GLU A 7 -21.38 -19.88 10.57
CA GLU A 7 -20.83 -20.94 11.42
C GLU A 7 -19.93 -21.91 10.63
N GLN A 8 -20.33 -22.25 9.39
CA GLN A 8 -19.51 -23.07 8.51
C GLN A 8 -18.22 -22.37 8.08
N GLY A 9 -18.20 -21.04 8.02
CA GLY A 9 -17.00 -20.23 7.75
C GLY A 9 -16.01 -20.27 8.92
N ALA A 10 -16.50 -20.08 10.14
CA ALA A 10 -15.69 -20.10 11.36
C ALA A 10 -14.92 -21.44 11.51
N ALA A 11 -15.60 -22.56 11.30
CA ALA A 11 -14.99 -23.90 11.38
C ALA A 11 -13.88 -24.14 10.32
N ARG A 12 -13.95 -23.49 9.16
CA ARG A 12 -12.94 -23.63 8.09
C ARG A 12 -11.69 -22.80 8.37
N ILE A 13 -11.85 -21.62 8.96
CA ILE A 13 -10.74 -20.74 9.37
C ILE A 13 -9.87 -21.43 10.42
N GLU A 14 -10.50 -22.07 11.41
CA GLU A 14 -9.80 -22.79 12.46
C GLU A 14 -8.99 -23.97 11.90
N LYS A 15 -9.56 -24.72 10.96
CA LYS A 15 -8.89 -25.83 10.27
C LYS A 15 -7.69 -25.36 9.42
N ARG A 16 -7.79 -24.19 8.77
CA ARG A 16 -6.72 -23.60 7.96
C ARG A 16 -5.60 -23.03 8.81
N ARG A 17 -5.92 -22.44 9.96
CA ARG A 17 -4.95 -21.96 10.96
C ARG A 17 -4.13 -23.13 11.53
N ALA A 18 -4.79 -24.22 11.89
CA ALA A 18 -4.11 -25.44 12.35
C ALA A 18 -3.17 -26.04 11.29
N ALA A 19 -3.58 -26.04 10.01
CA ALA A 19 -2.74 -26.52 8.91
C ALA A 19 -1.50 -25.63 8.65
N LEU A 20 -1.64 -24.31 8.81
CA LEU A 20 -0.54 -23.35 8.68
C LEU A 20 0.46 -23.43 9.84
N GLU A 21 -0.01 -23.70 11.06
CA GLU A 21 0.84 -23.93 12.23
C GLU A 21 1.62 -25.24 12.13
N ALA A 22 1.02 -26.32 11.58
CA ALA A 22 1.71 -27.58 11.32
C ALA A 22 2.83 -27.43 10.26
N SER A 23 2.61 -26.62 9.22
CA SER A 23 3.59 -26.35 8.15
C SER A 23 4.83 -25.57 8.62
N LYS A 24 4.67 -24.69 9.63
CA LYS A 24 5.79 -23.93 10.20
C LYS A 24 6.79 -24.77 11.00
N SER A 25 6.43 -26.00 11.41
CA SER A 25 7.29 -26.85 12.25
C SER A 25 8.38 -27.63 11.50
N ASN A 26 8.36 -27.66 10.16
CA ASN A 26 9.23 -28.53 9.36
C ASN A 26 10.42 -27.84 8.67
N THR A 27 10.80 -26.62 9.08
CA THR A 27 11.97 -25.95 8.50
C THR A 27 13.14 -25.99 9.49
N GLU A 28 13.83 -27.13 9.54
CA GLU A 28 15.13 -27.22 10.20
C GLU A 28 16.18 -26.45 9.39
N SER A 29 16.84 -25.50 10.05
CA SER A 29 17.95 -24.72 9.51
C SER A 29 19.24 -25.55 9.56
N GLY A 30 19.83 -25.89 8.41
CA GLY A 30 21.14 -26.57 8.40
C GLY A 30 21.61 -27.28 7.13
N GLY A 31 20.86 -27.27 6.02
CA GLY A 31 21.26 -27.95 4.78
C GLY A 31 21.89 -27.02 3.75
N ARG A 32 23.20 -27.14 3.50
CA ARG A 32 23.86 -26.56 2.31
C ARG A 32 23.41 -27.31 1.06
N ASN A 33 22.23 -27.00 0.54
CA ASN A 33 21.83 -27.40 -0.80
C ASN A 33 21.90 -26.16 -1.70
N ALA A 34 22.71 -26.23 -2.76
CA ALA A 34 22.70 -25.24 -3.82
C ALA A 34 21.24 -25.06 -4.29
N SER A 35 20.68 -23.87 -4.10
CA SER A 35 19.33 -23.57 -4.55
C SER A 35 19.36 -23.53 -6.08
N THR A 36 18.82 -24.56 -6.72
CA THR A 36 18.47 -24.54 -8.14
C THR A 36 17.65 -23.28 -8.41
N GLY A 37 18.10 -22.45 -9.36
CA GLY A 37 17.48 -21.17 -9.69
C GLY A 37 15.97 -21.32 -9.82
N ARG A 38 15.23 -20.52 -9.04
CA ARG A 38 13.77 -20.47 -9.18
C ARG A 38 13.45 -19.99 -10.58
N VAL A 39 12.57 -20.70 -11.26
CA VAL A 39 12.01 -20.24 -12.53
C VAL A 39 11.24 -18.96 -12.22
N ALA A 40 11.68 -17.84 -12.78
CA ALA A 40 10.93 -16.60 -12.71
C ALA A 40 9.55 -16.83 -13.35
N THR A 41 8.51 -16.78 -12.55
CA THR A 41 7.11 -16.85 -13.00
C THR A 41 6.72 -15.51 -13.60
N PRO A 42 6.39 -15.44 -14.91
CA PRO A 42 5.99 -14.18 -15.53
C PRO A 42 4.80 -13.55 -14.80
N GLY A 43 4.96 -12.31 -14.34
CA GLY A 43 3.92 -11.55 -13.62
C GLY A 43 3.93 -11.70 -12.10
N GLU A 44 4.81 -12.51 -11.52
CA GLU A 44 5.03 -12.54 -10.07
C GLU A 44 6.18 -11.59 -9.68
N VAL A 45 5.99 -10.86 -8.58
CA VAL A 45 6.98 -9.87 -8.12
C VAL A 45 8.14 -10.59 -7.45
N ASP A 46 9.32 -10.50 -8.04
CA ASP A 46 10.52 -11.11 -7.49
C ASP A 46 11.16 -10.23 -6.40
N VAL A 47 11.00 -10.65 -5.14
CA VAL A 47 11.56 -9.96 -3.97
C VAL A 47 12.82 -10.63 -3.41
N THR A 48 13.47 -11.52 -4.15
CA THR A 48 14.63 -12.30 -3.66
C THR A 48 15.81 -11.45 -3.19
N HIS A 49 15.99 -10.26 -3.77
CA HIS A 49 17.02 -9.30 -3.35
C HIS A 49 16.59 -8.39 -2.18
N GLY A 50 15.49 -8.72 -1.50
CA GLY A 50 15.04 -7.99 -0.31
C GLY A 50 14.43 -6.63 -0.60
N ARG A 51 13.98 -6.38 -1.84
CA ARG A 51 13.36 -5.11 -2.26
C ARG A 51 12.04 -5.36 -2.97
N ILE A 52 11.00 -4.61 -2.58
CA ILE A 52 9.72 -4.56 -3.27
C ILE A 52 9.63 -3.35 -4.22
N LEU A 53 10.30 -2.24 -3.90
CA LEU A 53 10.38 -1.06 -4.73
C LEU A 53 11.82 -0.57 -4.75
N TYR A 54 12.30 -0.15 -5.92
CA TYR A 54 13.65 0.37 -6.10
C TYR A 54 13.65 1.51 -7.13
N LEU A 55 14.13 2.68 -6.72
CA LEU A 55 14.41 3.84 -7.56
C LEU A 55 15.92 4.09 -7.51
N GLU A 56 16.53 4.32 -8.67
CA GLU A 56 17.96 4.63 -8.78
C GLU A 56 18.19 5.84 -9.67
N ASP A 57 18.82 6.87 -9.08
CA ASP A 57 19.22 8.12 -9.72
C ASP A 57 18.12 8.80 -10.55
N VAL A 58 16.87 8.66 -10.10
CA VAL A 58 15.70 9.17 -10.81
C VAL A 58 15.74 10.70 -10.83
N SER A 59 15.56 11.30 -12.00
CA SER A 59 15.45 12.76 -12.14
C SER A 59 14.26 13.14 -13.00
N VAL A 60 13.56 14.21 -12.63
CA VAL A 60 12.49 14.79 -13.45
C VAL A 60 12.47 16.31 -13.32
N SER A 61 12.26 16.98 -14.45
CA SER A 61 12.19 18.43 -14.54
C SER A 61 10.86 18.89 -15.15
N PHE A 62 10.29 19.96 -14.62
CA PHE A 62 9.12 20.64 -15.18
C PHE A 62 9.47 22.09 -15.47
N ASP A 63 9.33 22.53 -16.71
CA ASP A 63 9.62 23.92 -17.13
C ASP A 63 10.97 24.47 -16.63
N GLY A 64 12.00 23.61 -16.62
CA GLY A 64 13.34 23.95 -16.15
C GLY A 64 13.55 23.87 -14.63
N PHE A 65 12.51 23.63 -13.85
CA PHE A 65 12.60 23.33 -12.41
C PHE A 65 12.76 21.84 -12.18
N LYS A 66 13.80 21.44 -11.43
CA LYS A 66 14.09 20.04 -11.15
C LYS A 66 13.30 19.55 -9.94
N ALA A 67 12.17 18.90 -10.19
CA ALA A 67 11.27 18.43 -9.14
C ALA A 67 11.76 17.16 -8.43
N ILE A 68 12.49 16.29 -9.14
CA ILE A 68 13.22 15.15 -8.57
C ILE A 68 14.65 15.21 -9.09
N ASN A 69 15.62 15.05 -8.20
CA ASN A 69 17.04 15.20 -8.51
C ASN A 69 17.85 14.02 -7.97
N LYS A 70 18.18 13.07 -8.86
CA LYS A 70 18.93 11.85 -8.54
C LYS A 70 18.40 11.14 -7.29
N LEU A 71 17.08 10.96 -7.24
CA LEU A 71 16.42 10.29 -6.14
C LEU A 71 16.69 8.78 -6.22
N SER A 72 17.31 8.27 -5.17
CA SER A 72 17.50 6.85 -4.95
C SER A 72 16.78 6.43 -3.67
N LEU A 73 15.92 5.42 -3.78
CA LEU A 73 15.05 4.95 -2.69
C LEU A 73 14.78 3.46 -2.86
N ASP A 74 14.90 2.70 -1.77
CA ASP A 74 14.47 1.32 -1.72
C ASP A 74 13.54 1.03 -0.54
N ILE A 75 12.56 0.15 -0.79
CA ILE A 75 11.60 -0.33 0.20
C ILE A 75 11.70 -1.85 0.23
N ALA A 76 11.77 -2.42 1.43
CA ALA A 76 11.80 -3.85 1.66
C ALA A 76 10.37 -4.45 1.63
N PRO A 77 10.22 -5.75 1.28
CA PRO A 77 8.94 -6.43 1.32
C PRO A 77 8.36 -6.46 2.75
N GLY A 78 7.09 -6.07 2.88
CA GLY A 78 6.40 -6.03 4.18
C GLY A 78 6.77 -4.84 5.07
N GLU A 79 7.64 -3.96 4.59
CA GLU A 79 8.05 -2.74 5.29
C GLU A 79 6.91 -1.72 5.34
N LEU A 80 6.81 -0.98 6.44
CA LEU A 80 6.06 0.27 6.52
C LEU A 80 7.07 1.41 6.58
N ARG A 81 7.14 2.20 5.50
CA ARG A 81 8.02 3.37 5.35
C ARG A 81 7.19 4.64 5.37
N CYS A 82 7.53 5.58 6.26
CA CYS A 82 7.00 6.93 6.20
C CYS A 82 7.93 7.84 5.40
N ILE A 83 7.34 8.63 4.50
CA ILE A 83 8.02 9.61 3.67
C ILE A 83 7.57 11.00 4.13
N ILE A 84 8.51 11.80 4.63
CA ILE A 84 8.27 13.17 5.10
C ILE A 84 9.10 14.16 4.29
N GLY A 85 8.79 15.45 4.44
CA GLY A 85 9.54 16.53 3.82
C GLY A 85 8.67 17.79 3.68
N PRO A 86 9.26 18.96 3.44
CA PRO A 86 8.51 20.19 3.23
C PRO A 86 7.62 20.13 1.98
N ASN A 87 6.74 21.12 1.84
CA ASN A 87 5.96 21.29 0.62
C ASN A 87 6.91 21.56 -0.55
N GLY A 88 6.67 20.90 -1.69
CA GLY A 88 7.57 21.00 -2.85
C GLY A 88 8.80 20.08 -2.81
N ALA A 89 9.00 19.28 -1.77
CA ALA A 89 10.13 18.35 -1.68
C ALA A 89 10.17 17.22 -2.73
N GLY A 90 9.13 17.07 -3.55
CA GLY A 90 9.03 16.03 -4.57
C GLY A 90 8.21 14.78 -4.17
N LYS A 91 7.57 14.76 -2.99
CA LYS A 91 6.80 13.59 -2.50
C LYS A 91 5.72 13.11 -3.48
N THR A 92 4.85 14.02 -3.92
CA THR A 92 3.79 13.71 -4.89
C THR A 92 4.35 13.33 -6.25
N THR A 93 5.41 14.00 -6.71
CA THR A 93 6.09 13.69 -7.98
C THR A 93 6.72 12.30 -7.95
N MET A 94 7.35 11.91 -6.85
CA MET A 94 7.87 10.55 -6.63
C MET A 94 6.74 9.51 -6.73
N MET A 95 5.60 9.74 -6.06
CA MET A 95 4.44 8.85 -6.17
C MET A 95 3.90 8.76 -7.60
N ASP A 96 3.83 9.88 -8.32
CA ASP A 96 3.39 9.93 -9.72
C ASP A 96 4.34 9.15 -10.64
N ILE A 97 5.64 9.14 -10.36
CA ILE A 97 6.62 8.32 -11.07
C ILE A 97 6.40 6.83 -10.79
N ILE A 98 6.24 6.45 -9.51
CA ILE A 98 6.03 5.04 -9.12
C ILE A 98 4.75 4.48 -9.75
N THR A 99 3.68 5.28 -9.83
CA THR A 99 2.43 4.87 -10.47
C THR A 99 2.39 5.07 -11.98
N GLY A 100 3.49 5.49 -12.62
CA GLY A 100 3.60 5.66 -14.07
C GLY A 100 2.77 6.81 -14.65
N LYS A 101 2.30 7.73 -13.81
CA LYS A 101 1.60 8.95 -14.23
C LYS A 101 2.57 10.00 -14.78
N THR A 102 3.79 10.02 -14.25
CA THR A 102 4.90 10.85 -14.73
C THR A 102 6.06 9.96 -15.15
N ARG A 103 6.64 10.22 -16.32
CA ARG A 103 7.89 9.57 -16.73
C ARG A 103 9.07 10.43 -16.31
N PRO A 104 10.10 9.86 -15.65
CA PRO A 104 11.31 10.60 -15.34
C PRO A 104 12.15 10.83 -16.61
N ASP A 105 13.02 11.82 -16.56
CA ASP A 105 13.98 12.14 -17.62
C ASP A 105 15.14 11.13 -17.62
N GLU A 106 15.59 10.75 -16.42
CA GLU A 106 16.73 9.86 -16.18
C GLU A 106 16.45 8.92 -15.00
N GLY A 107 17.26 7.86 -14.89
CA GLY A 107 17.21 6.89 -13.81
C GLY A 107 16.33 5.67 -14.11
N THR A 108 16.20 4.78 -13.12
CA THR A 108 15.42 3.55 -13.25
C THR A 108 14.46 3.35 -12.09
N VAL A 109 13.34 2.69 -12.37
CA VAL A 109 12.25 2.47 -11.40
C VAL A 109 11.76 1.04 -11.54
N PHE A 110 11.99 0.22 -10.52
CA PHE A 110 11.68 -1.20 -10.52
C PHE A 110 10.72 -1.59 -9.40
N PHE A 111 9.85 -2.54 -9.71
CA PHE A 111 9.00 -3.24 -8.76
C PHE A 111 9.48 -4.69 -8.60
N GLY A 112 9.88 -5.04 -7.40
CA GLY A 112 10.74 -6.20 -7.17
C GLY A 112 12.06 -6.07 -7.94
N SER A 113 12.63 -7.20 -8.34
CA SER A 113 13.94 -7.31 -8.99
C SER A 113 13.86 -7.28 -10.52
N THR A 114 12.67 -7.44 -11.10
CA THR A 114 12.52 -7.79 -12.52
C THR A 114 11.57 -6.89 -13.31
N ILE A 115 10.68 -6.15 -12.66
CA ILE A 115 9.62 -5.39 -13.34
C ILE A 115 10.02 -3.93 -13.45
N ASP A 116 10.42 -3.51 -14.65
CA ASP A 116 10.67 -2.11 -15.00
C ASP A 116 9.33 -1.35 -15.12
N LEU A 117 9.05 -0.46 -14.15
CA LEU A 117 7.79 0.29 -14.09
C LEU A 117 7.65 1.31 -15.22
N LEU A 118 8.76 1.78 -15.81
CA LEU A 118 8.74 2.80 -16.88
C LEU A 118 8.18 2.27 -18.21
N ARG A 119 8.06 0.94 -18.34
CA ARG A 119 7.47 0.24 -19.49
C ARG A 119 5.96 0.04 -19.37
N HIS A 120 5.37 0.40 -18.23
CA HIS A 120 3.99 0.13 -17.93
C HIS A 120 3.19 1.43 -17.81
N THR A 121 1.91 1.34 -18.15
CA THR A 121 0.94 2.41 -17.91
C THR A 121 0.37 2.29 -16.49
N GLU A 122 -0.21 3.37 -15.97
CA GLU A 122 -0.80 3.39 -14.63
C GLU A 122 -1.79 2.23 -14.34
N PRO A 123 -2.73 1.86 -15.23
CA PRO A 123 -3.59 0.70 -15.01
C PRO A 123 -2.84 -0.64 -14.97
N GLN A 124 -1.77 -0.78 -15.76
CA GLN A 124 -0.93 -1.98 -15.75
C GLN A 124 -0.15 -2.09 -14.45
N ILE A 125 0.38 -0.98 -13.93
CA ILE A 125 1.07 -0.91 -12.64
C ILE A 125 0.14 -1.30 -11.49
N ALA A 126 -1.11 -0.82 -11.51
CA ALA A 126 -2.11 -1.24 -10.54
C ALA A 126 -2.36 -2.76 -10.58
N GLN A 127 -2.45 -3.36 -11.77
CA GLN A 127 -2.64 -4.80 -11.93
C GLN A 127 -1.43 -5.64 -11.49
N LEU A 128 -0.22 -5.08 -11.61
CA LEU A 128 1.02 -5.71 -11.11
C LEU A 128 1.03 -5.78 -9.58
N GLY A 129 0.25 -4.93 -8.90
CA GLY A 129 0.07 -4.99 -7.45
C GLY A 129 0.58 -3.76 -6.70
N ILE A 130 0.71 -2.61 -7.36
CA ILE A 130 0.93 -1.32 -6.69
C ILE A 130 -0.40 -0.59 -6.59
N GLY A 131 -0.95 -0.50 -5.37
CA GLY A 131 -2.16 0.28 -5.09
C GLY A 131 -1.80 1.69 -4.61
N ARG A 132 -2.54 2.70 -5.07
CA ARG A 132 -2.38 4.09 -4.59
C ARG A 132 -3.72 4.68 -4.15
N LYS A 133 -3.74 5.28 -2.96
CA LYS A 133 -4.81 6.18 -2.53
C LYS A 133 -4.62 7.53 -3.21
N PHE A 134 -5.66 8.04 -3.86
CA PHE A 134 -5.60 9.33 -4.56
C PHE A 134 -6.18 10.45 -3.68
N GLN A 135 -5.82 11.70 -3.99
CA GLN A 135 -6.31 12.88 -3.26
C GLN A 135 -7.80 13.18 -3.51
N LYS A 136 -8.39 12.65 -4.60
CA LYS A 136 -9.81 12.80 -4.91
C LYS A 136 -10.59 11.57 -4.43
N PRO A 137 -11.84 11.73 -3.93
CA PRO A 137 -12.64 10.60 -3.48
C PRO A 137 -12.83 9.56 -4.58
N THR A 138 -12.39 8.33 -4.34
CA THR A 138 -12.54 7.18 -5.25
C THR A 138 -13.77 6.33 -4.93
N VAL A 139 -14.45 6.64 -3.82
CA VAL A 139 -15.63 5.91 -3.33
C VAL A 139 -16.87 6.27 -4.14
N PHE A 140 -17.65 5.25 -4.52
CA PHE A 140 -18.95 5.42 -5.18
C PHE A 140 -20.03 5.69 -4.14
N GLU A 141 -20.36 6.96 -3.93
CA GLU A 141 -21.26 7.40 -2.86
C GLU A 141 -22.69 6.85 -2.97
N GLN A 142 -23.14 6.57 -4.19
CA GLN A 142 -24.48 6.03 -4.47
C GLN A 142 -24.57 4.50 -4.29
N LEU A 143 -23.45 3.86 -3.98
CA LEU A 143 -23.39 2.43 -3.73
C LEU A 143 -23.17 2.18 -2.23
N THR A 144 -23.56 1.00 -1.78
CA THR A 144 -23.28 0.53 -0.42
C THR A 144 -21.79 0.25 -0.21
N VAL A 145 -21.37 0.16 1.05
CA VAL A 145 -20.02 -0.29 1.42
C VAL A 145 -19.68 -1.63 0.74
N PHE A 146 -20.61 -2.59 0.79
CA PHE A 146 -20.46 -3.89 0.14
C PHE A 146 -20.21 -3.77 -1.37
N GLU A 147 -21.06 -3.02 -2.08
CA GLU A 147 -20.97 -2.86 -3.54
C GLU A 147 -19.67 -2.16 -3.95
N ASN A 148 -19.18 -1.20 -3.16
CA ASN A 148 -17.88 -0.58 -3.39
C ASN A 148 -16.73 -1.61 -3.33
N LEU A 149 -16.72 -2.48 -2.32
CA LEU A 149 -15.72 -3.54 -2.18
C LEU A 149 -15.85 -4.62 -3.26
N GLU A 150 -17.08 -4.99 -3.62
CA GLU A 150 -17.35 -5.96 -4.70
C GLU A 150 -16.85 -5.44 -6.05
N LEU A 151 -17.12 -4.17 -6.37
CA LEU A 151 -16.59 -3.53 -7.57
C LEU A 151 -15.07 -3.49 -7.58
N ALA A 152 -14.44 -3.36 -6.42
CA ALA A 152 -12.99 -3.35 -6.25
C ALA A 152 -12.36 -4.74 -6.19
N LEU A 153 -13.08 -5.84 -6.40
CA LEU A 153 -12.48 -7.18 -6.48
C LEU A 153 -11.49 -7.30 -7.64
N LYS A 154 -10.33 -7.91 -7.36
CA LYS A 154 -9.39 -8.39 -8.39
C LYS A 154 -10.01 -9.52 -9.21
N THR A 155 -10.59 -9.17 -10.35
CA THR A 155 -11.21 -10.14 -11.28
C THR A 155 -11.15 -9.61 -12.71
N ASN A 156 -11.49 -10.45 -13.68
CA ASN A 156 -11.62 -10.03 -15.06
C ASN A 156 -12.79 -9.05 -15.21
N LYS A 157 -12.47 -7.78 -15.53
CA LYS A 157 -13.45 -6.70 -15.71
C LYS A 157 -13.95 -6.55 -17.16
N GLY A 158 -13.66 -7.51 -18.04
CA GLY A 158 -14.19 -7.52 -19.40
C GLY A 158 -15.71 -7.60 -19.44
N VAL A 159 -16.35 -7.00 -20.45
CA VAL A 159 -17.81 -6.81 -20.51
C VAL A 159 -18.61 -8.09 -20.20
N LYS A 160 -18.27 -9.21 -20.85
CA LYS A 160 -18.95 -10.50 -20.60
C LYS A 160 -18.76 -10.97 -19.16
N SER A 161 -17.52 -10.90 -18.65
CA SER A 161 -17.19 -11.31 -17.29
C SER A 161 -17.93 -10.47 -16.25
N SER A 162 -18.07 -9.17 -16.48
CA SER A 162 -18.80 -8.26 -15.58
C SER A 162 -20.31 -8.50 -15.59
N VAL A 163 -20.93 -8.77 -16.76
CA VAL A 163 -22.38 -9.03 -16.86
C VAL A 163 -22.79 -10.34 -16.20
N PHE A 164 -21.96 -11.38 -16.31
CA PHE A 164 -22.24 -12.70 -15.73
C PHE A 164 -21.53 -12.91 -14.38
N PHE A 165 -20.98 -11.86 -13.78
CA PHE A 165 -20.25 -11.95 -12.52
C PHE A 165 -21.16 -12.45 -11.40
N LYS A 166 -20.63 -13.40 -10.62
CA LYS A 166 -21.22 -13.85 -9.37
C LYS A 166 -20.12 -14.02 -8.36
N LEU A 167 -20.36 -13.53 -7.16
CA LEU A 167 -19.46 -13.69 -6.03
C LEU A 167 -19.31 -15.18 -5.70
N ASP A 168 -18.09 -15.68 -5.76
CA ASP A 168 -17.78 -17.02 -5.26
C ASP A 168 -17.53 -17.00 -3.74
N SER A 169 -17.43 -18.17 -3.11
CA SER A 169 -17.23 -18.26 -1.66
C SER A 169 -15.91 -17.65 -1.20
N ALA A 170 -14.83 -17.79 -1.98
CA ALA A 170 -13.53 -17.25 -1.60
C ALA A 170 -13.51 -15.71 -1.69
N GLN A 171 -14.18 -15.15 -2.69
CA GLN A 171 -14.38 -13.70 -2.83
C GLN A 171 -15.24 -13.15 -1.70
N SER A 172 -16.30 -13.87 -1.30
CA SER A 172 -17.12 -13.51 -0.15
C SER A 172 -16.32 -13.50 1.16
N ASP A 173 -15.51 -14.54 1.39
CA ASP A 173 -14.65 -14.64 2.57
C ASP A 173 -13.65 -13.48 2.61
N ARG A 174 -13.05 -13.16 1.46
CA ARG A 174 -12.10 -12.04 1.33
C ARG A 174 -12.77 -10.69 1.60
N LEU A 175 -13.97 -10.46 1.07
CA LEU A 175 -14.71 -9.24 1.30
C LEU A 175 -15.05 -9.08 2.79
N ALA A 176 -15.47 -10.15 3.45
CA ALA A 176 -15.72 -10.16 4.89
C ALA A 176 -14.44 -9.87 5.70
N GLU A 177 -13.30 -10.47 5.34
CA GLU A 177 -12.00 -10.18 5.96
C GLU A 177 -11.64 -8.69 5.83
N VAL A 178 -11.81 -8.11 4.64
CA VAL A 178 -11.53 -6.69 4.40
C VAL A 178 -12.47 -5.79 5.20
N LEU A 179 -13.77 -6.08 5.25
CA LEU A 179 -14.74 -5.31 6.05
C LEU A 179 -14.35 -5.23 7.53
N VAL A 180 -13.89 -6.35 8.10
CA VAL A 180 -13.41 -6.39 9.48
C VAL A 180 -12.11 -5.59 9.62
N THR A 181 -11.18 -5.78 8.69
CA THR A 181 -9.88 -5.08 8.68
C THR A 181 -10.06 -3.56 8.67
N ILE A 182 -10.98 -3.04 7.86
CA ILE A 182 -11.24 -1.59 7.74
C ILE A 182 -12.27 -1.04 8.74
N HIS A 183 -12.70 -1.85 9.71
CA HIS A 183 -13.68 -1.48 10.74
C HIS A 183 -15.07 -1.04 10.19
N LEU A 184 -15.52 -1.61 9.07
CA LEU A 184 -16.81 -1.28 8.44
C LEU A 184 -17.81 -2.45 8.40
N ALA A 185 -17.56 -3.54 9.13
CA ALA A 185 -18.45 -4.70 9.18
C ALA A 185 -19.91 -4.33 9.54
N ASP A 186 -20.11 -3.44 10.51
CA ASP A 186 -21.44 -2.99 10.94
C ASP A 186 -22.12 -2.01 9.96
N SER A 187 -21.38 -1.51 8.97
CA SER A 187 -21.85 -0.55 7.96
C SER A 187 -21.97 -1.17 6.56
N VAL A 188 -21.88 -2.49 6.43
CA VAL A 188 -21.85 -3.20 5.14
C VAL A 188 -22.98 -2.82 4.17
N GLY A 189 -24.20 -2.65 4.68
CA GLY A 189 -25.38 -2.27 3.89
C GLY A 189 -25.63 -0.76 3.81
N ARG A 190 -24.79 0.06 4.43
CA ARG A 190 -24.95 1.52 4.43
C ARG A 190 -24.46 2.10 3.11
N MET A 191 -25.18 3.07 2.55
CA MET A 191 -24.72 3.85 1.40
C MET A 191 -23.42 4.58 1.76
N ALA A 192 -22.42 4.50 0.89
CA ALA A 192 -21.10 5.07 1.14
C ALA A 192 -21.14 6.60 1.26
N GLY A 193 -22.08 7.27 0.56
CA GLY A 193 -22.32 8.71 0.70
C GLY A 193 -22.69 9.15 2.11
N ASN A 194 -23.29 8.26 2.90
CA ASN A 194 -23.72 8.52 4.27
C ASN A 194 -22.65 8.23 5.32
N LEU A 195 -21.46 7.76 4.93
CA LEU A 195 -20.34 7.52 5.85
C LEU A 195 -19.71 8.85 6.30
N SER A 196 -19.13 8.86 7.50
CA SER A 196 -18.26 9.96 7.93
C SER A 196 -17.01 10.06 7.05
N HIS A 197 -16.28 11.17 7.14
CA HIS A 197 -15.08 11.38 6.34
C HIS A 197 -14.04 10.27 6.57
N GLY A 198 -13.70 9.95 7.83
CA GLY A 198 -12.75 8.87 8.15
C GLY A 198 -13.22 7.50 7.65
N GLN A 199 -14.51 7.18 7.81
CA GLN A 199 -15.07 5.94 7.28
C GLN A 199 -15.00 5.83 5.75
N LYS A 200 -15.19 6.94 5.01
CA LYS A 200 -14.99 6.95 3.56
C LYS A 200 -13.53 6.63 3.20
N GLN A 201 -12.57 7.15 3.97
CA GLN A 201 -11.15 6.83 3.76
C GLN A 201 -10.84 5.36 4.05
N TRP A 202 -11.42 4.78 5.11
CA TRP A 202 -11.29 3.34 5.39
C TRP A 202 -11.89 2.47 4.28
N LEU A 203 -13.03 2.88 3.71
CA LEU A 203 -13.62 2.22 2.55
C LEU A 203 -12.69 2.27 1.33
N GLU A 204 -12.09 3.42 1.04
CA GLU A 204 -11.11 3.57 -0.04
C GLU A 204 -9.89 2.65 0.15
N ILE A 205 -9.33 2.59 1.37
CA ILE A 205 -8.25 1.63 1.69
C ILE A 205 -8.74 0.19 1.49
N GLY A 206 -9.96 -0.13 1.92
CA GLY A 206 -10.59 -1.43 1.70
C GLY A 206 -10.68 -1.80 0.22
N MET A 207 -11.13 -0.86 -0.62
CA MET A 207 -11.18 -1.04 -2.06
C MET A 207 -9.79 -1.32 -2.65
N LEU A 208 -8.74 -0.64 -2.17
CA LEU A 208 -7.37 -0.96 -2.56
C LEU A 208 -6.97 -2.38 -2.14
N LEU A 209 -7.30 -2.82 -0.92
CA LEU A 209 -6.98 -4.16 -0.41
C LEU A 209 -7.70 -5.28 -1.18
N MET A 210 -8.87 -5.00 -1.76
CA MET A 210 -9.59 -5.94 -2.62
C MET A 210 -8.87 -6.24 -3.94
N GLN A 211 -7.91 -5.40 -4.35
CA GLN A 211 -7.06 -5.63 -5.53
C GLN A 211 -5.85 -6.54 -5.25
N ASP A 212 -5.68 -7.06 -4.03
CA ASP A 212 -4.50 -7.81 -3.56
C ASP A 212 -3.16 -7.11 -3.91
N PRO A 213 -2.95 -5.85 -3.46
CA PRO A 213 -1.72 -5.11 -3.72
C PRO A 213 -0.56 -5.69 -2.90
N LYS A 214 0.65 -5.70 -3.45
CA LYS A 214 1.89 -6.01 -2.70
C LYS A 214 2.53 -4.76 -2.11
N LEU A 215 2.30 -3.60 -2.72
CA LEU A 215 2.74 -2.28 -2.26
C LEU A 215 1.56 -1.31 -2.26
N LEU A 216 1.34 -0.64 -1.13
CA LEU A 216 0.34 0.41 -0.94
C LEU A 216 1.03 1.75 -0.81
N LEU A 217 0.63 2.72 -1.63
CA LEU A 217 1.08 4.10 -1.58
C LEU A 217 -0.06 4.97 -1.04
N LEU A 218 0.16 5.60 0.10
CA LEU A 218 -0.87 6.32 0.85
C LEU A 218 -0.44 7.77 1.00
N ASP A 219 -1.17 8.68 0.36
CA ASP A 219 -0.93 10.13 0.43
C ASP A 219 -1.89 10.76 1.45
N GLU A 220 -1.34 11.30 2.53
CA GLU A 220 -2.05 11.96 3.64
C GLU A 220 -3.30 11.22 4.13
N PRO A 221 -3.19 9.92 4.50
CA PRO A 221 -4.32 9.12 4.96
C PRO A 221 -5.00 9.59 6.25
N VAL A 222 -4.39 10.44 7.09
CA VAL A 222 -5.04 10.93 8.33
C VAL A 222 -5.52 12.38 8.25
N ALA A 223 -5.37 13.02 7.09
CA ALA A 223 -5.82 14.39 6.91
C ALA A 223 -7.34 14.52 7.15
N GLY A 224 -7.72 15.44 8.04
CA GLY A 224 -9.11 15.75 8.38
C GLY A 224 -9.81 14.71 9.28
N MET A 225 -9.06 13.79 9.89
CA MET A 225 -9.57 12.83 10.87
C MET A 225 -9.55 13.37 12.29
N THR A 226 -10.43 12.83 13.14
CA THR A 226 -10.37 12.99 14.60
C THR A 226 -9.24 12.15 15.20
N ASP A 227 -8.77 12.48 16.41
CA ASP A 227 -7.71 11.70 17.10
C ASP A 227 -8.06 10.21 17.23
N GLU A 228 -9.33 9.89 17.47
CA GLU A 228 -9.82 8.51 17.55
C GLU A 228 -9.75 7.80 16.18
N GLU A 229 -10.12 8.48 15.10
CA GLU A 229 -10.02 7.94 13.74
C GLU A 229 -8.56 7.76 13.29
N THR A 230 -7.68 8.70 13.67
CA THR A 230 -6.23 8.62 13.43
C THR A 230 -5.62 7.40 14.15
N ALA A 231 -5.99 7.17 15.42
CA ALA A 231 -5.54 6.01 16.18
C ALA A 231 -5.99 4.68 15.54
N ARG A 232 -7.25 4.58 15.13
CA ARG A 232 -7.77 3.38 14.43
C ARG A 232 -7.09 3.17 13.07
N THR A 233 -6.77 4.25 12.36
CA THR A 233 -6.02 4.18 11.10
C THR A 233 -4.60 3.67 11.32
N ALA A 234 -3.96 4.06 12.43
CA ALA A 234 -2.66 3.54 12.81
C ALA A 234 -2.70 2.03 13.08
N GLU A 235 -3.71 1.57 13.84
CA GLU A 235 -3.95 0.14 14.09
C GLU A 235 -4.12 -0.63 12.77
N LEU A 236 -4.96 -0.12 11.86
CA LEU A 236 -5.16 -0.69 10.53
C LEU A 236 -3.82 -0.86 9.80
N PHE A 237 -2.98 0.17 9.71
CA PHE A 237 -1.70 0.07 9.00
C PHE A 237 -0.73 -0.92 9.64
N LEU A 238 -0.71 -0.99 10.97
CA LEU A 238 0.07 -1.97 11.70
C LEU A 238 -0.41 -3.41 11.44
N THR A 239 -1.72 -3.64 11.25
CA THR A 239 -2.23 -4.98 10.87
C THR A 239 -1.91 -5.38 9.43
N LEU A 240 -1.70 -4.39 8.55
CA LEU A 240 -1.32 -4.60 7.14
C LEU A 240 0.18 -4.80 6.96
N LYS A 241 0.99 -4.18 7.82
CA LYS A 241 2.44 -4.35 7.85
C LYS A 241 2.82 -5.83 7.88
N GLY A 242 3.85 -6.21 7.12
CA GLY A 242 4.30 -7.59 6.97
C GLY A 242 3.46 -8.45 6.02
N LYS A 243 2.15 -8.19 5.87
CA LYS A 243 1.31 -8.79 4.81
C LYS A 243 1.43 -8.03 3.49
N HIS A 244 1.51 -6.70 3.61
CA HIS A 244 1.69 -5.75 2.53
C HIS A 244 2.89 -4.86 2.85
N SER A 245 3.48 -4.28 1.81
CA SER A 245 4.46 -3.20 1.96
C SER A 245 3.70 -1.88 1.86
N LEU A 246 4.03 -0.91 2.71
CA LEU A 246 3.34 0.37 2.81
C LEU A 246 4.34 1.51 2.68
N MET A 247 4.04 2.46 1.80
CA MET A 247 4.72 3.75 1.71
C MET A 247 3.70 4.84 2.04
N VAL A 248 3.89 5.50 3.17
CA VAL A 248 2.95 6.50 3.70
C VAL A 248 3.60 7.88 3.62
N VAL A 249 3.00 8.78 2.85
CA VAL A 249 3.37 10.20 2.85
C VAL A 249 2.49 10.90 3.88
N GLU A 250 3.11 11.42 4.94
CA GLU A 250 2.40 12.09 6.03
C GLU A 250 3.20 13.26 6.60
N HIS A 251 2.49 14.15 7.30
CA HIS A 251 3.10 15.28 8.01
C HIS A 251 2.76 15.29 9.51
N ASP A 252 1.79 14.49 9.96
CA ASP A 252 1.50 14.34 11.38
C ASP A 252 2.56 13.47 12.08
N MET A 253 3.40 14.12 12.90
CA MET A 253 4.50 13.44 13.61
C MET A 253 4.04 12.47 14.69
N SER A 254 2.86 12.68 15.28
CA SER A 254 2.30 11.78 16.30
C SER A 254 1.85 10.46 15.67
N PHE A 255 1.24 10.55 14.49
CA PHE A 255 0.85 9.39 13.68
C PHE A 255 2.09 8.64 13.18
N ILE A 256 3.06 9.34 12.58
CA ILE A 256 4.31 8.73 12.07
C ILE A 256 5.04 7.98 13.18
N LYS A 257 5.15 8.57 14.38
CA LYS A 257 5.78 7.95 15.54
C LYS A 257 5.11 6.64 15.95
N THR A 258 3.81 6.53 15.73
CA THR A 258 3.02 5.34 16.11
C THR A 258 3.20 4.18 15.14
N ILE A 259 3.30 4.48 13.83
CA ILE A 259 3.25 3.44 12.79
C ILE A 259 4.59 3.02 12.21
N SER A 260 5.59 3.92 12.22
CA SER A 260 6.78 3.75 11.38
C SER A 260 8.04 3.44 12.16
N GLU A 261 8.76 2.42 11.69
CA GLU A 261 10.12 2.12 12.16
C GLU A 261 11.16 2.90 11.37
N ILE A 262 10.89 3.18 10.09
CA ILE A 262 11.81 3.87 9.19
C ILE A 262 11.11 5.07 8.58
N VAL A 263 11.77 6.21 8.62
CA VAL A 263 11.35 7.49 8.07
C VAL A 263 12.39 7.94 7.06
N THR A 264 11.94 8.38 5.88
CA THR A 264 12.79 9.02 4.87
C THR A 264 12.34 10.47 4.72
N VAL A 265 13.29 11.40 4.82
CA VAL A 265 13.06 12.82 4.57
C VAL A 265 13.46 13.14 3.14
N LEU A 266 12.53 13.70 2.38
CA LEU A 266 12.79 14.27 1.06
C LEU A 266 13.00 15.77 1.20
N CYS A 267 13.99 16.30 0.48
CA CYS A 267 14.22 17.72 0.30
C CYS A 267 14.75 17.96 -1.12
N ASP A 268 14.23 19.00 -1.79
CA ASP A 268 14.62 19.39 -3.15
C ASP A 268 14.70 18.23 -4.15
N GLY A 269 13.74 17.31 -4.07
CA GLY A 269 13.64 16.18 -4.96
C GLY A 269 14.64 15.05 -4.72
N SER A 270 15.30 15.02 -3.56
CA SER A 270 16.30 14.00 -3.18
C SER A 270 16.10 13.51 -1.75
N VAL A 271 16.70 12.36 -1.40
CA VAL A 271 16.69 11.86 -0.01
C VAL A 271 17.71 12.67 0.81
N LEU A 272 17.23 13.38 1.83
CA LEU A 272 18.06 14.14 2.76
C LEU A 272 18.60 13.24 3.88
N ALA A 273 17.72 12.47 4.50
CA ALA A 273 18.01 11.58 5.62
C ALA A 273 17.08 10.37 5.63
N GLN A 274 17.55 9.26 6.19
CA GLN A 274 16.77 8.05 6.43
C GLN A 274 17.17 7.43 7.76
N GLY A 275 16.19 7.02 8.56
CA GLY A 275 16.43 6.38 9.86
C GLY A 275 15.14 6.24 10.66
N THR A 276 15.26 5.96 11.95
CA THR A 276 14.13 6.08 12.88
C THR A 276 13.69 7.54 13.00
N LEU A 277 12.45 7.77 13.45
CA LEU A 277 11.95 9.14 13.64
C LEU A 277 12.85 9.96 14.57
N ASP A 278 13.32 9.37 15.67
CA ASP A 278 14.20 10.06 16.62
C ASP A 278 15.56 10.44 16.00
N GLN A 279 16.14 9.55 15.17
CA GLN A 279 17.38 9.83 14.45
C GLN A 279 17.20 10.97 13.43
N VAL A 280 16.09 10.94 12.70
CA VAL A 280 15.76 11.96 11.70
C VAL A 280 15.48 13.32 12.35
N GLN A 281 14.79 13.35 13.49
CA GLN A 281 14.52 14.59 14.23
C GLN A 281 15.78 15.20 14.85
N ALA A 282 16.79 14.39 15.14
CA ALA A 282 18.08 14.86 15.65
C ALA A 282 19.06 15.28 14.53
N ASP A 283 18.74 15.06 13.25
CA ASP A 283 19.60 15.45 12.13
C ASP A 283 19.52 16.97 11.90
N GLU A 284 20.65 17.66 12.07
CA GLU A 284 20.75 19.12 11.92
C GLU A 284 20.23 19.60 10.56
N ARG A 285 20.48 18.83 9.49
CA ARG A 285 20.04 19.19 8.13
C ARG A 285 18.51 19.16 8.00
N VAL A 286 17.87 18.21 8.69
CA VAL A 286 16.40 18.10 8.72
C VAL A 286 15.81 19.26 9.52
N ILE A 287 16.43 19.60 10.66
CA ILE A 287 16.02 20.73 11.49
C ILE A 287 16.11 22.05 10.71
N GLU A 288 17.20 22.30 9.98
CA GLU A 288 17.39 23.50 9.16
C GLU A 288 16.28 23.66 8.11
N VAL A 289 15.99 22.60 7.38
CA VAL A 289 14.95 22.58 6.33
C VAL A 289 13.55 22.83 6.90
N TYR A 290 13.24 22.28 8.08
CA TYR A 290 11.92 22.45 8.71
C TYR A 290 11.77 23.77 9.49
N LEU A 291 12.87 24.38 9.95
CA LEU A 291 12.87 25.67 10.66
C LEU A 291 13.12 26.88 9.74
N GLY A 292 13.43 26.66 8.46
CA GLY A 292 13.58 27.71 7.45
C GLY A 292 14.76 28.66 7.71
N ARG A 293 15.90 28.11 8.15
CA ARG A 293 17.15 28.87 8.32
C ARG A 293 18.14 28.56 7.21
#